data_AF-A0A6N8JAX0-F1
#
_entry.id   AF-A0A6N8JAX0-F1
#
_cell.length_a   1.000
_cell.length_b   1.000
_cell.length_c   1.000
_cell.angle_alpha   90.00
_cell.angle_beta   90.00
_cell.angle_gamma   90.00
#
_symmetry.space_group_name_H-M   'P 1'
#
loop_
_entity.id
_entity.type
_entity.pdbx_description
1 polymer ?
#
loop_
_entity_poly.entity_id
_entity_poly.type
_entity_poly.pdbx_seq_one_letter_code
_entity_poly.pdbx_strand_id
1 'polypeptide(L)'
;MKASVLLLWLLVTGLSCFAYKYGEHKAIGDEAYTRFCMEHTVINKIFSMEWLSNATLTTTYGDLNALSGDHVSNPLVLEEELLNPTSIARRVMAVNGQYIALGFTAAPDTKLSAIDFNYVTDAMLNLSHFYLYGKTFEDHLKAFNAALLKRYMIPGNVTGIFEKLNKTNAINMYVSLHAIALDLAGEAGKLSGSDDQKEKKLLQYALLFNGFADHFLEDAFAGGHLVVNRTVAASITNNKSLHDFYCLHGTTVVNRKSEVWKAYGDGSFNNTHTAWKNAAVLTDINYSRFTPEAERIISAVRQSLDELYDEYESSNKNVTGQSFLYRIPAQHNEQVRFFMQRFNALESIPIPYNSNLKTLFAFEPTTEMKKASQLLPYRNFIKSRIGNSLVISLDQRTFDQYYFQGIAFRVNAGRIGGSYHVNRRGGKRGTMDHWHGYTLSFIHGSSGVYIDNKTISSFRNTQVRAGIRSNLDLWVSDSRFLGLYSYSEAGFQFGRDKRFVVVPSLGLQLGSLFNINYYNMPVWLRLPAQFFLPLKLRVGTVISNGYAPGWFSAIDLDFVF
;
A
#
# COMPACT_ATOMS: atom_id res chain seq x y z
N MET A 1 -28.66 19.13 1.91
CA MET A 1 -28.47 17.80 1.30
C MET A 1 -27.05 17.54 0.80
N LYS A 2 -26.37 18.48 0.12
CA LYS A 2 -24.99 18.30 -0.37
C LYS A 2 -23.92 18.24 0.75
N ALA A 3 -24.07 19.03 1.82
CA ALA A 3 -23.13 19.03 2.95
C ALA A 3 -23.18 17.74 3.80
N SER A 4 -24.36 17.14 3.93
CA SER A 4 -24.58 15.90 4.70
C SER A 4 -24.00 14.66 4.02
N VAL A 5 -24.01 14.64 2.68
CA VAL A 5 -23.37 13.57 1.89
C VAL A 5 -21.85 13.69 1.97
N LEU A 6 -21.30 14.91 1.93
CA LEU A 6 -19.86 15.13 2.08
C LEU A 6 -19.35 14.73 3.49
N LEU A 7 -20.14 15.03 4.54
CA LEU A 7 -19.81 14.67 5.92
C LEU A 7 -19.88 13.16 6.16
N LEU A 8 -20.84 12.45 5.55
CA LEU A 8 -20.93 10.99 5.60
C LEU A 8 -19.77 10.34 4.84
N TRP A 9 -19.31 10.95 3.75
CA TRP A 9 -18.12 10.50 3.01
C TRP A 9 -16.84 10.72 3.82
N LEU A 10 -16.67 11.89 4.46
CA LEU A 10 -15.53 12.21 5.32
C LEU A 10 -15.47 11.37 6.60
N LEU A 11 -16.61 10.93 7.15
CA LEU A 11 -16.66 10.01 8.28
C LEU A 11 -16.35 8.55 7.90
N VAL A 12 -16.49 8.19 6.62
CA VAL A 12 -16.24 6.84 6.09
C VAL A 12 -14.80 6.70 5.57
N THR A 13 -14.16 7.78 5.15
CA THR A 13 -12.76 7.82 4.71
C THR A 13 -11.89 8.34 5.86
N GLY A 14 -11.28 7.45 6.63
CA GLY A 14 -10.23 7.85 7.58
C GLY A 14 -9.16 8.65 6.82
N LEU A 15 -8.96 9.91 7.19
CA LEU A 15 -8.00 10.86 6.61
C LEU A 15 -6.55 10.48 6.97
N SER A 16 -6.10 9.33 6.47
CA SER A 16 -4.66 9.02 6.40
C SER A 16 -4.37 8.60 4.97
N CYS A 17 -3.25 9.05 4.42
CA CYS A 17 -2.91 8.85 3.01
C CYS A 17 -2.04 7.61 2.82
N PHE A 18 -1.81 7.26 1.55
CA PHE A 18 -1.04 6.09 1.09
C PHE A 18 0.47 6.35 0.97
N ALA A 19 0.98 7.39 1.62
CA ALA A 19 2.40 7.72 1.55
C ALA A 19 3.21 6.86 2.51
N TYR A 20 4.40 6.48 2.10
CA TYR A 20 5.39 5.92 3.01
C TYR A 20 5.78 6.96 4.06
N LYS A 21 6.28 6.47 5.19
CA LYS A 21 6.69 7.37 6.25
C LYS A 21 8.02 8.00 5.89
N TYR A 22 8.03 9.32 5.76
CA TYR A 22 9.21 10.17 5.54
C TYR A 22 10.51 9.63 6.18
N GLY A 23 10.49 9.27 7.47
CA GLY A 23 11.71 8.84 8.17
C GLY A 23 12.26 7.47 7.74
N GLU A 24 11.47 6.59 7.11
CA GLU A 24 11.98 5.35 6.54
C GLU A 24 12.78 5.62 5.28
N HIS A 25 12.21 6.34 4.31
CA HIS A 25 12.91 6.79 3.11
C HIS A 25 14.19 7.55 3.48
N LYS A 26 14.09 8.46 4.47
CA LYS A 26 15.25 9.20 4.95
C LYS A 26 16.33 8.27 5.49
N ALA A 27 15.97 7.33 6.35
CA ALA A 27 16.92 6.40 6.95
C ALA A 27 17.58 5.49 5.90
N ILE A 28 16.83 5.03 4.90
CA ILE A 28 17.34 4.18 3.82
C ILE A 28 18.32 4.98 2.95
N GLY A 29 17.89 6.13 2.43
CA GLY A 29 18.69 6.97 1.54
C GLY A 29 19.98 7.46 2.22
N ASP A 30 19.90 7.92 3.47
CA ASP A 30 21.08 8.38 4.21
C ASP A 30 22.11 7.27 4.44
N GLU A 31 21.64 6.08 4.83
CA GLU A 31 22.51 4.96 5.08
C GLU A 31 23.15 4.45 3.78
N ALA A 32 22.36 4.35 2.69
CA ALA A 32 22.87 3.95 1.38
C ALA A 32 23.92 4.93 0.86
N TYR A 33 23.63 6.24 0.94
CA TYR A 33 24.55 7.29 0.52
C TYR A 33 25.81 7.36 1.39
N THR A 34 25.68 7.16 2.71
CA THR A 34 26.84 7.08 3.61
C THR A 34 27.77 5.94 3.21
N ARG A 35 27.23 4.75 2.93
CA ARG A 35 28.02 3.59 2.50
C ARG A 35 28.68 3.82 1.13
N PHE A 36 27.95 4.42 0.20
CA PHE A 36 28.50 4.84 -1.10
C PHE A 36 29.71 5.78 -0.91
N CYS A 37 29.57 6.83 -0.09
CA CYS A 37 30.63 7.79 0.20
C CYS A 37 31.86 7.19 0.90
N MET A 38 31.69 6.12 1.68
CA MET A 38 32.80 5.41 2.33
C MET A 38 33.66 4.64 1.32
N GLU A 39 33.06 4.10 0.26
CA GLU A 39 33.78 3.34 -0.76
C GLU A 39 34.37 4.24 -1.86
N HIS A 40 33.69 5.34 -2.20
CA HIS A 40 34.08 6.26 -3.28
C HIS A 40 34.68 7.59 -2.76
N THR A 41 35.70 7.50 -1.91
CA THR A 41 36.27 8.63 -1.15
C THR A 41 36.73 9.85 -1.98
N VAL A 42 37.17 9.64 -3.23
CA VAL A 42 37.62 10.72 -4.14
C VAL A 42 36.46 11.63 -4.57
N ILE A 43 35.22 11.12 -4.51
CA ILE A 43 34.03 11.78 -5.06
C ILE A 43 33.17 12.50 -4.03
N ASN A 44 33.44 12.35 -2.74
CA ASN A 44 32.67 13.01 -1.67
C ASN A 44 32.59 14.53 -1.78
N LYS A 45 33.53 15.18 -2.50
CA LYS A 45 33.45 16.62 -2.78
C LYS A 45 32.53 17.00 -3.96
N ILE A 46 32.36 16.07 -4.89
CA ILE A 46 31.63 16.30 -6.16
C ILE A 46 30.16 15.88 -5.99
N PHE A 47 29.94 14.73 -5.37
CA PHE A 47 28.62 14.26 -4.97
C PHE A 47 28.35 14.77 -3.56
N SER A 48 28.11 16.08 -3.39
CA SER A 48 27.78 16.72 -2.11
C SER A 48 26.36 17.28 -2.14
N MET A 49 25.68 17.28 -0.99
CA MET A 49 24.33 17.83 -0.80
C MET A 49 24.33 19.27 -0.27
N GLU A 50 25.51 19.87 -0.10
CA GLU A 50 25.67 21.22 0.46
C GLU A 50 24.93 22.29 -0.36
N TRP A 51 24.83 22.13 -1.67
CA TRP A 51 24.18 23.10 -2.56
C TRP A 51 22.66 23.20 -2.34
N LEU A 52 22.05 22.18 -1.73
CA LEU A 52 20.64 22.20 -1.29
C LEU A 52 20.51 22.50 0.20
N SER A 53 21.61 22.68 0.93
CA SER A 53 21.59 22.98 2.35
C SER A 53 21.55 24.48 2.58
N ASN A 54 20.98 24.90 3.71
CA ASN A 54 21.03 26.30 4.15
C ASN A 54 21.55 26.38 5.59
N ALA A 55 21.69 27.59 6.12
CA ALA A 55 22.27 27.81 7.45
C ALA A 55 21.48 27.16 8.61
N THR A 56 20.20 26.83 8.42
CA THR A 56 19.32 26.32 9.48
C THR A 56 18.98 24.85 9.32
N LEU A 57 19.02 24.29 8.10
CA LEU A 57 18.68 22.90 7.83
C LEU A 57 19.60 22.30 6.77
N THR A 58 20.38 21.29 7.18
CA THR A 58 21.17 20.46 6.27
C THR A 58 20.25 19.51 5.51
N THR A 59 20.41 19.47 4.19
CA THR A 59 19.71 18.53 3.32
C THR A 59 20.58 17.31 3.11
N THR A 60 20.01 16.13 3.29
CA THR A 60 20.66 14.83 3.12
C THR A 60 20.10 14.08 1.91
N TYR A 61 20.76 13.00 1.47
CA TYR A 61 20.24 12.20 0.35
C TYR A 61 18.91 11.54 0.71
N GLY A 62 18.77 11.08 1.96
CA GLY A 62 17.52 10.58 2.48
C GLY A 62 16.39 11.62 2.48
N ASP A 63 16.69 12.92 2.63
CA ASP A 63 15.66 13.95 2.50
C ASP A 63 15.14 14.07 1.06
N LEU A 64 15.98 13.84 0.05
CA LEU A 64 15.50 13.79 -1.33
C LEU A 64 14.55 12.61 -1.51
N ASN A 65 14.95 11.41 -1.06
CA ASN A 65 14.12 10.21 -1.16
C ASN A 65 12.78 10.40 -0.43
N ALA A 66 12.80 11.01 0.77
CA ALA A 66 11.62 11.19 1.60
C ALA A 66 10.65 12.28 1.12
N LEU A 67 11.11 13.27 0.36
CA LEU A 67 10.25 14.33 -0.17
C LEU A 67 9.70 14.03 -1.57
N SER A 68 10.43 13.22 -2.34
CA SER A 68 10.11 12.91 -3.72
C SER A 68 8.80 12.14 -3.85
N GLY A 69 7.94 12.50 -4.81
CA GLY A 69 6.72 11.74 -5.13
C GLY A 69 5.56 11.94 -4.16
N ASP A 70 5.86 12.01 -2.86
CA ASP A 70 4.89 12.19 -1.77
C ASP A 70 4.62 13.66 -1.48
N HIS A 71 5.67 14.45 -1.27
CA HIS A 71 5.56 15.87 -0.86
C HIS A 71 5.84 16.86 -1.99
N VAL A 72 6.56 16.42 -3.02
CA VAL A 72 6.93 17.25 -4.16
C VAL A 72 6.71 16.51 -5.46
N SER A 73 6.24 17.21 -6.49
CA SER A 73 5.76 16.62 -7.74
C SER A 73 6.86 16.26 -8.74
N ASN A 74 8.01 16.93 -8.71
CA ASN A 74 9.15 16.66 -9.58
C ASN A 74 10.49 17.22 -9.02
N PRO A 75 11.65 16.75 -9.54
CA PRO A 75 12.99 17.16 -9.10
C PRO A 75 13.25 18.67 -9.11
N LEU A 76 12.80 19.41 -10.13
CA LEU A 76 13.12 20.83 -10.24
C LEU A 76 12.34 21.67 -9.23
N VAL A 77 11.09 21.30 -8.95
CA VAL A 77 10.31 21.90 -7.85
C VAL A 77 10.93 21.56 -6.50
N LEU A 78 11.50 20.35 -6.34
CA LEU A 78 12.20 19.97 -5.11
C LEU A 78 13.45 20.81 -4.89
N GLU A 79 14.26 21.06 -5.93
CA GLU A 79 15.38 22.01 -5.86
C GLU A 79 14.90 23.40 -5.41
N GLU A 80 13.88 23.95 -6.05
CA GLU A 80 13.33 25.28 -5.71
C GLU A 80 12.84 25.36 -4.25
N GLU A 81 12.04 24.37 -3.83
CA GLU A 81 11.50 24.30 -2.48
C GLU A 81 12.61 24.13 -1.43
N LEU A 82 13.65 23.34 -1.70
CA LEU A 82 14.76 23.18 -0.77
C LEU A 82 15.61 24.46 -0.67
N LEU A 83 15.80 25.19 -1.76
CA LEU A 83 16.56 26.45 -1.74
C LEU A 83 15.82 27.57 -1.00
N ASN A 84 14.49 27.54 -0.94
CA ASN A 84 13.70 28.51 -0.18
C ASN A 84 13.50 28.06 1.29
N PRO A 85 14.08 28.74 2.30
CA PRO A 85 13.97 28.34 3.71
C PRO A 85 12.54 28.36 4.28
N THR A 86 11.62 29.08 3.62
CA THR A 86 10.23 29.27 4.06
C THR A 86 9.22 28.37 3.33
N SER A 87 9.73 27.49 2.46
CA SER A 87 8.93 26.62 1.60
C SER A 87 8.11 25.58 2.37
N ILE A 88 7.18 24.94 1.66
CA ILE A 88 6.37 23.87 2.23
C ILE A 88 7.27 22.68 2.55
N ALA A 89 8.15 22.29 1.61
CA ALA A 89 9.05 21.15 1.82
C ALA A 89 9.92 21.35 3.07
N ARG A 90 10.49 22.55 3.29
CA ARG A 90 11.31 22.84 4.48
C ARG A 90 10.53 22.72 5.79
N ARG A 91 9.27 23.17 5.81
CA ARG A 91 8.40 23.01 6.97
C ARG A 91 8.06 21.54 7.23
N VAL A 92 7.80 20.77 6.18
CA VAL A 92 7.57 19.32 6.26
C VAL A 92 8.81 18.61 6.82
N MET A 93 10.01 18.89 6.30
CA MET A 93 11.27 18.35 6.80
C MET A 93 11.46 18.67 8.29
N ALA A 94 11.25 19.93 8.68
CA ALA A 94 11.44 20.37 10.07
C ALA A 94 10.48 19.66 11.03
N VAL A 95 9.21 19.54 10.67
CA VAL A 95 8.22 18.85 11.50
C VAL A 95 8.51 17.36 11.57
N ASN A 96 8.85 16.70 10.46
CA ASN A 96 9.29 15.30 10.50
C ASN A 96 10.52 15.11 11.38
N GLY A 97 11.52 15.99 11.28
CA GLY A 97 12.71 15.97 12.13
C GLY A 97 12.39 16.03 13.63
N GLN A 98 11.42 16.84 14.04
CA GLN A 98 10.95 16.90 15.43
C GLN A 98 10.34 15.57 15.89
N TYR A 99 9.51 14.92 15.07
CA TYR A 99 8.89 13.64 15.43
C TYR A 99 9.90 12.48 15.41
N ILE A 100 10.86 12.50 14.48
CA ILE A 100 11.95 11.52 14.44
C ILE A 100 12.82 11.63 15.69
N ALA A 101 13.13 12.85 16.15
CA ALA A 101 13.85 13.07 17.40
C ALA A 101 13.10 12.56 18.64
N LEU A 102 11.77 12.45 18.58
CA LEU A 102 10.93 11.85 19.62
C LEU A 102 10.80 10.32 19.51
N GLY A 103 11.45 9.69 18.53
CA GLY A 103 11.41 8.25 18.30
C GLY A 103 10.26 7.76 17.42
N PHE A 104 9.52 8.66 16.77
CA PHE A 104 8.54 8.29 15.74
C PHE A 104 9.22 8.13 14.38
N THR A 105 8.59 7.38 13.48
CA THR A 105 9.10 7.20 12.10
C THR A 105 8.77 8.37 11.18
N ALA A 106 7.76 9.19 11.51
CA ALA A 106 7.37 10.39 10.77
C ALA A 106 6.37 11.21 11.61
N ALA A 107 6.10 12.44 11.20
CA ALA A 107 5.01 13.23 11.74
C ALA A 107 3.64 12.64 11.36
N PRO A 108 2.60 12.80 12.20
CA PRO A 108 1.24 12.37 11.87
C PRO A 108 0.68 13.11 10.65
N ASP A 109 -0.09 12.41 9.81
CA ASP A 109 -0.76 12.98 8.64
C ASP A 109 -1.57 14.24 8.97
N THR A 110 -2.22 14.30 10.13
CA THR A 110 -3.00 15.48 10.56
C THR A 110 -2.15 16.73 10.76
N LYS A 111 -0.87 16.56 11.10
CA LYS A 111 0.10 17.67 11.21
C LYS A 111 0.62 18.07 9.84
N LEU A 112 0.90 17.09 8.98
CA LEU A 112 1.36 17.32 7.60
C LEU A 112 0.27 17.98 6.75
N SER A 113 -0.98 17.52 6.84
CA SER A 113 -2.12 18.08 6.12
C SER A 113 -2.46 19.52 6.52
N ALA A 114 -2.07 19.92 7.75
CA ALA A 114 -2.20 21.31 8.21
C ALA A 114 -1.10 22.22 7.65
N ILE A 115 0.02 21.64 7.21
CA ILE A 115 1.12 22.35 6.55
C ILE A 115 0.84 22.49 5.06
N ASP A 116 0.45 21.39 4.44
CA ASP A 116 0.11 21.27 3.03
C ASP A 116 -1.12 20.37 2.85
N PHE A 117 -2.23 20.98 2.45
CA PHE A 117 -3.44 20.23 2.16
C PHE A 117 -3.35 19.47 0.82
N ASN A 118 -2.53 19.95 -0.12
CA ASN A 118 -2.40 19.35 -1.45
C ASN A 118 -1.67 18.01 -1.41
N TYR A 119 -0.75 17.81 -0.46
CA TYR A 119 -0.17 16.50 -0.14
C TYR A 119 -1.23 15.38 -0.05
N VAL A 120 -2.38 15.66 0.58
CA VAL A 120 -3.46 14.66 0.74
C VAL A 120 -4.03 14.27 -0.62
N THR A 121 -4.23 15.24 -1.52
CA THR A 121 -4.78 14.98 -2.85
C THR A 121 -3.78 14.38 -3.82
N ASP A 122 -2.52 14.81 -3.74
CA ASP A 122 -1.46 14.38 -4.67
C ASP A 122 -1.04 12.93 -4.41
N ALA A 123 -0.88 12.54 -3.15
CA ALA A 123 -0.60 11.14 -2.77
C ALA A 123 -1.73 10.17 -3.20
N MET A 124 -2.98 10.64 -3.24
CA MET A 124 -4.11 9.82 -3.72
C MET A 124 -4.16 9.67 -5.25
N LEU A 125 -3.69 10.68 -5.98
CA LEU A 125 -3.72 10.72 -7.44
C LEU A 125 -2.45 10.15 -8.07
N ASN A 126 -1.32 10.17 -7.36
CA ASN A 126 -0.08 9.59 -7.83
C ASN A 126 -0.16 8.06 -7.75
N LEU A 127 -0.53 7.44 -8.86
CA LEU A 127 -0.63 5.99 -8.90
C LEU A 127 0.76 5.33 -8.93
N SER A 128 1.83 6.08 -9.22
CA SER A 128 3.15 5.51 -9.53
C SER A 128 3.86 4.86 -8.34
N HIS A 129 3.41 5.04 -7.09
CA HIS A 129 3.94 4.32 -5.92
C HIS A 129 3.68 2.80 -5.93
N PHE A 130 2.73 2.34 -6.75
CA PHE A 130 2.20 0.97 -6.69
C PHE A 130 2.64 0.08 -7.84
N TYR A 131 2.67 -1.22 -7.58
CA TYR A 131 2.72 -2.25 -8.62
C TYR A 131 1.37 -2.40 -9.32
N LEU A 132 1.42 -2.91 -10.55
CA LEU A 132 0.26 -3.40 -11.26
C LEU A 132 -0.08 -4.81 -10.77
N TYR A 133 -0.84 -4.94 -9.66
CA TYR A 133 -1.15 -6.25 -9.08
C TYR A 133 -1.75 -7.23 -10.11
N GLY A 134 -1.15 -8.43 -10.21
CA GLY A 134 -1.53 -9.47 -11.16
C GLY A 134 -0.99 -9.31 -12.58
N LYS A 135 -0.17 -8.29 -12.84
CA LYS A 135 0.54 -8.10 -14.10
C LYS A 135 1.98 -8.60 -14.00
N THR A 136 2.56 -9.01 -15.13
CA THR A 136 3.92 -9.55 -15.16
C THR A 136 4.98 -8.45 -15.04
N PHE A 137 6.24 -8.81 -14.85
CA PHE A 137 7.36 -7.87 -14.87
C PHE A 137 7.40 -7.05 -16.18
N GLU A 138 7.21 -7.71 -17.33
CA GLU A 138 7.18 -7.05 -18.64
C GLU A 138 6.04 -6.04 -18.75
N ASP A 139 4.86 -6.36 -18.20
CA ASP A 139 3.72 -5.44 -18.16
C ASP A 139 4.05 -4.14 -17.40
N HIS A 140 4.87 -4.20 -16.35
CA HIS A 140 5.27 -3.02 -15.59
C HIS A 140 6.14 -2.07 -16.42
N LEU A 141 6.88 -2.58 -17.39
CA LEU A 141 7.74 -1.77 -18.26
C LEU A 141 7.05 -1.28 -19.54
N LYS A 142 5.79 -1.66 -19.81
CA LYS A 142 5.05 -1.27 -21.04
C LYS A 142 4.90 0.23 -21.24
N ALA A 143 4.86 1.00 -20.16
CA ALA A 143 4.67 2.45 -20.25
C ALA A 143 5.97 3.24 -20.47
N PHE A 144 7.13 2.56 -20.50
CA PHE A 144 8.42 3.22 -20.65
C PHE A 144 8.51 3.91 -22.03
N ASN A 145 9.04 5.13 -22.07
CA ASN A 145 9.10 5.92 -23.30
C ASN A 145 10.38 6.76 -23.38
N ALA A 146 11.43 6.21 -23.99
CA ALA A 146 12.71 6.91 -24.16
C ALA A 146 12.57 8.24 -24.92
N ALA A 147 11.68 8.33 -25.91
CA ALA A 147 11.49 9.56 -26.70
C ALA A 147 10.85 10.69 -25.87
N LEU A 148 10.03 10.35 -24.88
CA LEU A 148 9.55 11.30 -23.87
C LEU A 148 10.69 11.75 -22.97
N LEU A 149 11.47 10.80 -22.43
CA LEU A 149 12.52 11.10 -21.46
C LEU A 149 13.60 11.99 -22.03
N LYS A 150 14.02 11.80 -23.29
CA LYS A 150 15.03 12.64 -23.98
C LYS A 150 14.74 14.15 -24.00
N ARG A 151 13.53 14.56 -23.64
CA ARG A 151 13.11 15.97 -23.56
C ARG A 151 13.43 16.62 -22.21
N TYR A 152 13.95 15.88 -21.24
CA TYR A 152 14.23 16.33 -19.87
C TYR A 152 15.23 17.49 -19.81
N MET A 153 16.18 17.54 -20.75
CA MET A 153 17.20 18.59 -20.85
C MET A 153 16.62 20.00 -21.07
N ILE A 154 15.35 20.10 -21.46
CA ILE A 154 14.60 21.35 -21.50
C ILE A 154 13.77 21.42 -20.21
N PRO A 155 14.15 22.26 -19.21
CA PRO A 155 13.50 22.27 -17.90
C PRO A 155 11.97 22.43 -17.95
N GLY A 156 11.46 23.25 -18.89
CA GLY A 156 10.02 23.45 -19.07
C GLY A 156 9.22 22.20 -19.48
N ASN A 157 9.90 21.11 -19.91
CA ASN A 157 9.24 19.85 -20.23
C ASN A 157 9.12 18.90 -19.02
N VAL A 158 9.86 19.13 -17.92
CA VAL A 158 9.95 18.19 -16.80
C VAL A 158 8.57 17.93 -16.17
N THR A 159 7.77 18.97 -15.93
CA THR A 159 6.40 18.80 -15.40
C THR A 159 5.56 17.88 -16.28
N GLY A 160 5.55 18.10 -17.60
CA GLY A 160 4.79 17.27 -18.54
C GLY A 160 5.31 15.83 -18.68
N ILE A 161 6.58 15.59 -18.38
CA ILE A 161 7.14 14.23 -18.27
C ILE A 161 6.57 13.55 -17.02
N PHE A 162 6.62 14.22 -15.86
CA PHE A 162 6.12 13.69 -14.59
C PHE A 162 4.60 13.45 -14.60
N GLU A 163 3.80 14.33 -15.21
CA GLU A 163 2.36 14.11 -15.40
C GLU A 163 2.02 12.80 -16.12
N LYS A 164 2.89 12.36 -17.03
CA LYS A 164 2.76 11.07 -17.72
C LYS A 164 3.28 9.93 -16.86
N LEU A 165 4.44 10.11 -16.22
CA LEU A 165 5.05 9.08 -15.37
C LEU A 165 4.22 8.76 -14.11
N ASN A 166 3.54 9.75 -13.51
CA ASN A 166 2.64 9.55 -12.35
C ASN A 166 1.48 8.59 -12.63
N LYS A 167 1.19 8.31 -13.92
CA LYS A 167 0.16 7.36 -14.36
C LYS A 167 0.72 5.93 -14.56
N THR A 168 2.03 5.71 -14.38
CA THR A 168 2.72 4.46 -14.78
C THR A 168 2.70 3.37 -13.71
N ASN A 169 3.77 3.09 -12.96
CA ASN A 169 3.88 2.21 -11.78
C ASN A 169 5.30 2.36 -11.18
N ALA A 170 5.54 1.80 -10.00
CA ALA A 170 6.78 2.06 -9.24
C ALA A 170 8.03 1.66 -10.02
N ILE A 171 8.02 0.47 -10.61
CA ILE A 171 9.16 -0.03 -11.41
C ILE A 171 9.40 0.86 -12.62
N ASN A 172 8.34 1.26 -13.34
CA ASN A 172 8.49 2.11 -14.53
C ASN A 172 9.00 3.51 -14.17
N MET A 173 8.50 4.07 -13.08
CA MET A 173 8.88 5.38 -12.57
C MET A 173 10.37 5.37 -12.18
N TYR A 174 10.78 4.40 -11.35
CA TYR A 174 12.18 4.19 -11.00
C TYR A 174 13.06 4.07 -12.25
N VAL A 175 12.76 3.13 -13.16
CA VAL A 175 13.56 2.89 -14.37
C VAL A 175 13.68 4.15 -15.25
N SER A 176 12.59 4.91 -15.37
CA SER A 176 12.57 6.13 -16.18
C SER A 176 13.41 7.25 -15.59
N LEU A 177 13.28 7.50 -14.29
CA LEU A 177 14.00 8.57 -13.59
C LEU A 177 15.47 8.22 -13.39
N HIS A 178 15.76 6.96 -13.07
CA HIS A 178 17.13 6.46 -12.96
C HIS A 178 17.86 6.53 -14.32
N ALA A 179 17.19 6.21 -15.43
CA ALA A 179 17.77 6.38 -16.76
C ALA A 179 18.12 7.84 -17.10
N ILE A 180 17.35 8.83 -16.61
CA ILE A 180 17.69 10.25 -16.72
C ILE A 180 18.91 10.57 -15.85
N ALA A 181 18.95 10.07 -14.62
CA ALA A 181 20.08 10.27 -13.71
C ALA A 181 21.40 9.72 -14.29
N LEU A 182 21.37 8.52 -14.88
CA LEU A 182 22.51 7.94 -15.58
C LEU A 182 22.94 8.74 -16.82
N ASP A 183 22.00 9.29 -17.57
CA ASP A 183 22.31 10.15 -18.71
C ASP A 183 23.02 11.43 -18.25
N LEU A 184 22.54 12.08 -17.19
CA LEU A 184 23.18 13.23 -16.56
C LEU A 184 24.58 12.91 -16.00
N ALA A 185 24.74 11.78 -15.32
CA ALA A 185 26.02 11.33 -14.80
C ALA A 185 27.02 11.05 -15.93
N GLY A 186 26.57 10.41 -17.01
CA GLY A 186 27.40 10.17 -18.19
C GLY A 186 27.82 11.47 -18.89
N GLU A 187 26.90 12.42 -19.09
CA GLU A 187 27.23 13.73 -19.66
C GLU A 187 28.19 14.53 -18.77
N ALA A 188 28.08 14.41 -17.44
CA ALA A 188 29.06 14.99 -16.53
C ALA A 188 30.44 14.34 -16.70
N GLY A 189 30.50 13.01 -16.81
CA GLY A 189 31.75 12.27 -17.03
C GLY A 189 32.49 12.73 -18.28
N LYS A 190 31.77 12.98 -19.38
CA LYS A 190 32.34 13.52 -20.62
C LYS A 190 32.96 14.91 -20.47
N LEU A 191 32.51 15.68 -19.49
CA LEU A 191 33.01 17.03 -19.21
C LEU A 191 34.16 17.06 -18.21
N SER A 192 34.51 15.92 -17.61
CA SER A 192 35.53 15.84 -16.56
C SER A 192 36.87 16.41 -17.03
N GLY A 193 37.39 17.37 -16.26
CA GLY A 193 38.63 18.08 -16.58
C GLY A 193 38.56 19.08 -17.75
N SER A 194 37.37 19.31 -18.32
CA SER A 194 37.14 20.29 -19.39
C SER A 194 36.25 21.46 -18.96
N ASP A 195 35.20 21.20 -18.15
CA ASP A 195 34.30 22.21 -17.61
C ASP A 195 33.78 21.79 -16.22
N ASP A 196 34.59 22.05 -15.20
CA ASP A 196 34.33 21.65 -13.81
C ASP A 196 33.00 22.18 -13.26
N GLN A 197 32.57 23.38 -13.69
CA GLN A 197 31.32 23.98 -13.22
C GLN A 197 30.10 23.23 -13.79
N LYS A 198 30.13 22.95 -15.10
CA LYS A 198 29.05 22.23 -15.76
C LYS A 198 29.03 20.75 -15.37
N GLU A 199 30.19 20.12 -15.22
CA GLU A 199 30.34 18.78 -14.66
C GLU A 199 29.66 18.69 -13.29
N LYS A 200 30.03 19.59 -12.36
CA LYS A 200 29.45 19.61 -11.02
C LYS A 200 27.94 19.80 -11.05
N LYS A 201 27.42 20.73 -11.87
CA LYS A 201 25.97 20.99 -11.96
C LYS A 201 25.20 19.79 -12.51
N LEU A 202 25.75 19.07 -13.48
CA LEU A 202 25.13 17.85 -14.02
C LEU A 202 25.11 16.71 -12.99
N LEU A 203 26.17 16.54 -12.19
CA LEU A 203 26.19 15.54 -11.11
C LEU A 203 25.19 15.88 -9.99
N GLN A 204 25.02 17.16 -9.67
CA GLN A 204 23.98 17.61 -8.75
C GLN A 204 22.58 17.23 -9.24
N TYR A 205 22.30 17.43 -10.53
CA TYR A 205 21.04 16.99 -11.12
C TYR A 205 20.92 15.46 -11.22
N ALA A 206 22.02 14.74 -11.49
CA ALA A 206 22.01 13.28 -11.48
C ALA A 206 21.57 12.76 -10.11
N LEU A 207 22.14 13.28 -9.02
CA LEU A 207 21.74 12.96 -7.65
C LEU A 207 20.28 13.34 -7.36
N LEU A 208 19.83 14.51 -7.81
CA LEU A 208 18.46 14.97 -7.59
C LEU A 208 17.42 14.08 -8.29
N PHE A 209 17.67 13.72 -9.55
CA PHE A 209 16.81 12.79 -10.29
C PHE A 209 16.90 11.36 -9.73
N ASN A 210 18.09 10.94 -9.27
CA ASN A 210 18.25 9.62 -8.67
C ASN A 210 17.54 9.50 -7.31
N GLY A 211 17.60 10.51 -6.45
CA GLY A 211 16.85 10.49 -5.18
C GLY A 211 15.34 10.39 -5.41
N PHE A 212 14.86 11.05 -6.47
CA PHE A 212 13.48 10.89 -6.94
C PHE A 212 13.18 9.50 -7.47
N ALA A 213 14.12 8.87 -8.17
CA ALA A 213 13.99 7.49 -8.63
C ALA A 213 13.98 6.51 -7.46
N ASP A 214 14.92 6.67 -6.53
CA ASP A 214 15.14 5.80 -5.38
C ASP A 214 13.95 5.79 -4.42
N HIS A 215 13.21 6.89 -4.31
CA HIS A 215 11.91 6.87 -3.65
C HIS A 215 10.99 5.74 -4.18
N PHE A 216 10.85 5.64 -5.51
CA PHE A 216 10.03 4.59 -6.13
C PHE A 216 10.71 3.20 -6.10
N LEU A 217 12.04 3.16 -5.99
CA LEU A 217 12.76 1.91 -5.72
C LEU A 217 12.46 1.39 -4.31
N GLU A 218 12.45 2.27 -3.31
CA GLU A 218 12.13 1.98 -1.92
C GLU A 218 10.67 1.52 -1.80
N ASP A 219 9.74 2.22 -2.46
CA ASP A 219 8.35 1.83 -2.59
C ASP A 219 8.17 0.41 -3.15
N ALA A 220 9.05 0.00 -4.05
CA ALA A 220 8.97 -1.29 -4.69
C ALA A 220 9.16 -2.47 -3.71
N PHE A 221 9.66 -2.21 -2.50
CA PHE A 221 9.79 -3.19 -1.44
C PHE A 221 8.56 -3.26 -0.50
N ALA A 222 7.59 -2.34 -0.60
CA ALA A 222 6.43 -2.34 0.31
C ALA A 222 5.47 -3.48 0.05
N GLY A 223 5.14 -4.23 1.10
CA GLY A 223 4.05 -5.21 1.04
C GLY A 223 2.72 -4.61 0.55
N GLY A 224 2.35 -3.42 1.04
CA GLY A 224 1.14 -2.70 0.63
C GLY A 224 1.17 -2.22 -0.83
N HIS A 225 2.34 -1.82 -1.33
CA HIS A 225 2.51 -1.28 -2.68
C HIS A 225 2.45 -2.37 -3.75
N LEU A 226 2.85 -3.59 -3.38
CA LEU A 226 2.79 -4.77 -4.23
C LEU A 226 1.36 -5.28 -4.45
N VAL A 227 0.49 -5.13 -3.44
CA VAL A 227 -0.76 -5.88 -3.36
C VAL A 227 -2.00 -5.07 -3.70
N VAL A 228 -2.04 -3.75 -3.66
CA VAL A 228 -3.30 -3.01 -3.91
C VAL A 228 -3.62 -2.81 -5.40
N ASN A 229 -4.90 -2.58 -5.74
CA ASN A 229 -5.35 -2.36 -7.13
C ASN A 229 -5.54 -0.87 -7.41
N ARG A 230 -4.79 -0.31 -8.36
CA ARG A 230 -4.55 1.13 -8.60
C ARG A 230 -5.66 1.99 -9.21
N THR A 231 -6.95 1.63 -9.14
CA THR A 231 -7.97 2.52 -9.75
C THR A 231 -8.23 3.72 -8.83
N VAL A 232 -8.38 4.94 -9.37
CA VAL A 232 -8.71 6.15 -8.57
C VAL A 232 -9.96 5.91 -7.71
N ALA A 233 -10.96 5.22 -8.27
CA ALA A 233 -12.15 4.80 -7.53
C ALA A 233 -11.82 3.83 -6.37
N ALA A 234 -10.78 3.01 -6.48
CA ALA A 234 -10.32 2.12 -5.42
C ALA A 234 -9.34 2.78 -4.43
N SER A 235 -8.60 3.81 -4.84
CA SER A 235 -7.78 4.66 -3.95
C SER A 235 -8.64 5.40 -2.93
N ILE A 236 -9.90 5.70 -3.26
CA ILE A 236 -10.88 6.30 -2.34
C ILE A 236 -11.63 5.20 -1.54
N THR A 237 -11.37 3.91 -1.79
CA THR A 237 -11.99 2.77 -1.08
C THR A 237 -10.94 1.92 -0.34
N ASN A 238 -11.27 0.68 0.00
CA ASN A 238 -10.58 -0.25 0.91
C ASN A 238 -9.12 -0.59 0.58
N ASN A 239 -8.54 0.01 -0.46
CA ASN A 239 -7.13 -0.13 -0.75
C ASN A 239 -6.28 0.31 0.43
N LYS A 240 -6.69 1.34 1.20
CA LYS A 240 -5.86 1.82 2.32
C LYS A 240 -5.74 0.79 3.43
N SER A 241 -6.86 0.22 3.86
CA SER A 241 -6.81 -0.84 4.86
C SER A 241 -5.99 -2.02 4.38
N LEU A 242 -6.08 -2.38 3.10
CA LEU A 242 -5.30 -3.46 2.49
C LEU A 242 -3.81 -3.14 2.42
N HIS A 243 -3.48 -1.92 2.04
CA HIS A 243 -2.14 -1.36 2.03
C HIS A 243 -1.49 -1.44 3.41
N ASP A 244 -2.08 -0.77 4.40
CA ASP A 244 -1.59 -0.73 5.77
C ASP A 244 -1.46 -2.14 6.36
N PHE A 245 -2.41 -3.03 6.05
CA PHE A 245 -2.37 -4.42 6.49
C PHE A 245 -1.13 -5.14 5.98
N TYR A 246 -0.83 -5.07 4.69
CA TYR A 246 0.33 -5.78 4.13
C TYR A 246 1.65 -5.08 4.40
N CYS A 247 1.67 -3.77 4.63
CA CYS A 247 2.84 -3.07 5.14
C CYS A 247 3.19 -3.52 6.57
N LEU A 248 2.19 -3.64 7.46
CA LEU A 248 2.39 -4.07 8.84
C LEU A 248 2.64 -5.58 9.01
N HIS A 249 1.90 -6.42 8.29
CA HIS A 249 1.94 -7.89 8.45
C HIS A 249 2.90 -8.57 7.48
N GLY A 250 3.31 -7.86 6.44
CA GLY A 250 4.16 -8.32 5.37
C GLY A 250 3.46 -9.25 4.38
N THR A 251 4.08 -9.41 3.21
CA THR A 251 3.69 -10.40 2.20
C THR A 251 4.90 -11.20 1.73
N THR A 252 4.72 -12.47 1.40
CA THR A 252 5.83 -13.30 0.91
C THR A 252 6.14 -12.97 -0.54
N VAL A 253 7.41 -12.72 -0.83
CA VAL A 253 7.91 -12.30 -2.14
C VAL A 253 9.16 -13.08 -2.52
N VAL A 254 9.55 -12.99 -3.79
CA VAL A 254 10.80 -13.51 -4.33
C VAL A 254 11.45 -12.47 -5.24
N ASN A 255 12.77 -12.34 -5.23
CA ASN A 255 13.51 -11.46 -6.14
C ASN A 255 14.35 -12.27 -7.15
N ARG A 256 15.05 -11.57 -8.06
CA ARG A 256 15.90 -12.22 -9.07
C ARG A 256 17.23 -12.75 -8.53
N LYS A 257 17.61 -12.34 -7.31
CA LYS A 257 18.66 -13.01 -6.52
C LYS A 257 18.19 -14.33 -5.91
N SER A 258 16.98 -14.79 -6.23
CA SER A 258 16.35 -16.03 -5.77
C SER A 258 16.08 -16.10 -4.26
N GLU A 259 16.10 -14.94 -3.60
CA GLU A 259 15.78 -14.83 -2.19
C GLU A 259 14.27 -14.82 -2.00
N VAL A 260 13.78 -15.54 -0.98
CA VAL A 260 12.37 -15.53 -0.57
C VAL A 260 12.29 -14.95 0.84
N TRP A 261 11.47 -13.91 1.03
CA TRP A 261 11.31 -13.25 2.33
C TRP A 261 9.90 -12.67 2.51
N LYS A 262 9.65 -12.07 3.68
CA LYS A 262 8.45 -11.26 3.93
C LYS A 262 8.75 -9.78 3.74
N ALA A 263 8.19 -9.19 2.70
CA ALA A 263 8.25 -7.75 2.44
C ALA A 263 7.27 -7.00 3.33
N TYR A 264 7.79 -6.10 4.17
CA TYR A 264 7.06 -5.16 5.02
C TYR A 264 7.09 -3.75 4.39
N GLY A 265 6.45 -2.76 4.98
CA GLY A 265 6.46 -1.36 4.54
C GLY A 265 5.85 -0.43 5.57
N ASP A 266 5.77 0.87 5.27
CA ASP A 266 5.12 1.95 6.04
C ASP A 266 5.21 1.88 7.57
N GLY A 267 6.28 2.41 8.11
CA GLY A 267 6.63 2.34 9.52
C GLY A 267 6.97 0.92 9.99
N SER A 268 7.17 -0.03 9.07
CA SER A 268 7.54 -1.41 9.37
C SER A 268 8.72 -1.98 8.60
N PHE A 269 9.48 -1.18 7.84
CA PHE A 269 10.61 -1.69 7.06
C PHE A 269 11.69 -2.36 7.94
N ASN A 270 11.89 -1.82 9.15
CA ASN A 270 12.89 -2.28 10.11
C ASN A 270 12.25 -2.85 11.40
N ASN A 271 10.98 -3.27 11.32
CA ASN A 271 10.24 -3.81 12.46
C ASN A 271 10.56 -5.30 12.65
N THR A 272 11.67 -5.65 13.31
CA THR A 272 11.81 -6.85 14.17
C THR A 272 13.26 -7.10 14.58
N HIS A 273 13.60 -6.73 15.82
CA HIS A 273 14.81 -7.21 16.48
C HIS A 273 14.44 -8.23 17.56
N THR A 274 13.69 -9.27 17.20
CA THR A 274 13.47 -10.42 18.09
C THR A 274 14.56 -11.48 17.94
N ALA A 275 15.79 -11.06 17.64
CA ALA A 275 16.94 -11.95 17.47
C ALA A 275 17.08 -12.93 18.66
N TRP A 276 16.80 -12.44 19.87
CA TRP A 276 16.79 -13.23 21.10
C TRP A 276 15.82 -14.42 21.11
N LYS A 277 14.71 -14.38 20.36
CA LYS A 277 13.73 -15.48 20.34
C LYS A 277 14.26 -16.72 19.63
N ASN A 278 15.21 -16.54 18.72
CA ASN A 278 15.76 -17.61 17.89
C ASN A 278 17.18 -17.99 18.30
N ALA A 279 17.80 -17.25 19.23
CA ALA A 279 19.15 -17.53 19.73
C ALA A 279 19.13 -18.78 20.63
N ALA A 280 20.05 -19.71 20.38
CA ALA A 280 20.19 -20.92 21.19
C ALA A 280 20.84 -20.62 22.56
N VAL A 281 21.77 -19.66 22.59
CA VAL A 281 22.43 -19.16 23.80
C VAL A 281 22.49 -17.63 23.81
N LEU A 282 22.69 -17.04 25.00
CA LEU A 282 22.69 -15.57 25.17
C LEU A 282 23.76 -14.86 24.35
N THR A 283 24.90 -15.50 24.08
CA THR A 283 26.00 -14.92 23.29
C THR A 283 25.70 -14.84 21.79
N ASP A 284 24.68 -15.56 21.31
CA ASP A 284 24.27 -15.54 19.90
C ASP A 284 23.27 -14.40 19.61
N ILE A 285 22.83 -13.68 20.65
CA ILE A 285 21.89 -12.57 20.50
C ILE A 285 22.62 -11.39 19.87
N ASN A 286 22.35 -11.16 18.59
CA ASN A 286 22.85 -10.01 17.85
C ASN A 286 21.71 -9.04 17.50
N TYR A 287 21.84 -7.78 17.92
CA TYR A 287 20.93 -6.69 17.57
C TYR A 287 21.59 -5.82 16.52
N SER A 288 21.43 -6.16 15.24
CA SER A 288 21.83 -5.29 14.14
C SER A 288 20.98 -4.02 14.12
N ARG A 289 21.54 -2.88 13.68
CA ARG A 289 20.78 -1.63 13.49
C ARG A 289 19.64 -1.79 12.47
N PHE A 290 19.89 -2.59 11.43
CA PHE A 290 18.94 -2.90 10.37
C PHE A 290 18.68 -4.40 10.31
N THR A 291 17.43 -4.81 10.08
CA THR A 291 17.07 -6.20 9.81
C THR A 291 17.59 -6.63 8.43
N PRO A 292 17.67 -7.94 8.14
CA PRO A 292 18.02 -8.42 6.79
C PRO A 292 17.09 -7.87 5.70
N GLU A 293 15.82 -7.62 6.01
CA GLU A 293 14.87 -7.00 5.08
C GLU A 293 15.23 -5.54 4.80
N ALA A 294 15.51 -4.75 5.83
CA ALA A 294 15.95 -3.37 5.67
C ALA A 294 17.30 -3.26 4.92
N GLU A 295 18.24 -4.15 5.22
CA GLU A 295 19.54 -4.21 4.55
C GLU A 295 19.42 -4.44 3.04
N ARG A 296 18.40 -5.19 2.58
CA ARG A 296 18.15 -5.37 1.13
C ARG A 296 17.76 -4.08 0.44
N ILE A 297 16.93 -3.26 1.09
CA ILE A 297 16.45 -1.99 0.53
C ILE A 297 17.62 -1.00 0.47
N ILE A 298 18.36 -0.86 1.58
CA ILE A 298 19.57 -0.02 1.66
C ILE A 298 20.59 -0.44 0.60
N SER A 299 20.82 -1.74 0.43
CA SER A 299 21.73 -2.27 -0.58
C SER A 299 21.26 -1.97 -2.01
N ALA A 300 19.94 -1.98 -2.28
CA ALA A 300 19.40 -1.66 -3.60
C ALA A 300 19.56 -0.19 -3.95
N VAL A 301 19.28 0.72 -3.00
CA VAL A 301 19.51 2.17 -3.17
C VAL A 301 21.00 2.48 -3.31
N ARG A 302 21.86 1.79 -2.57
CA ARG A 302 23.31 1.92 -2.75
C ARG A 302 23.76 1.48 -4.14
N GLN A 303 23.21 0.36 -4.64
CA GLN A 303 23.49 -0.12 -6.00
C GLN A 303 23.10 0.92 -7.06
N SER A 304 21.99 1.67 -6.89
CA SER A 304 21.63 2.73 -7.85
C SER A 304 22.67 3.86 -7.86
N LEU A 305 23.20 4.25 -6.69
CA LEU A 305 24.30 5.23 -6.59
C LEU A 305 25.61 4.72 -7.22
N ASP A 306 25.94 3.44 -6.99
CA ASP A 306 27.10 2.79 -7.62
C ASP A 306 26.95 2.80 -9.17
N GLU A 307 25.75 2.56 -9.70
CA GLU A 307 25.47 2.62 -11.14
C GLU A 307 25.66 4.02 -11.75
N LEU A 308 25.29 5.08 -11.00
CA LEU A 308 25.58 6.48 -11.37
C LEU A 308 27.09 6.73 -11.49
N TYR A 309 27.85 6.28 -10.49
CA TYR A 309 29.29 6.45 -10.48
C TYR A 309 29.96 5.68 -11.63
N ASP A 310 29.59 4.43 -11.84
CA ASP A 310 30.11 3.61 -12.93
C ASP A 310 29.85 4.24 -14.31
N GLU A 311 28.68 4.85 -14.50
CA GLU A 311 28.31 5.53 -15.73
C GLU A 311 29.13 6.81 -15.96
N TYR A 312 29.34 7.60 -14.91
CA TYR A 312 30.23 8.76 -14.93
C TYR A 312 31.66 8.36 -15.31
N GLU A 313 32.23 7.36 -14.63
CA GLU A 313 33.61 6.88 -14.87
C GLU A 313 33.78 6.31 -16.28
N SER A 314 32.82 5.51 -16.73
CA SER A 314 32.81 4.94 -18.08
C SER A 314 32.79 6.04 -19.14
N SER A 315 31.98 7.08 -18.94
CA SER A 315 31.84 8.19 -19.89
C SER A 315 33.04 9.13 -19.88
N ASN A 316 33.70 9.32 -18.74
CA ASN A 316 34.98 10.03 -18.64
C ASN A 316 36.07 9.35 -19.48
N LYS A 317 36.13 8.01 -19.46
CA LYS A 317 37.06 7.22 -20.27
C LYS A 317 36.70 7.17 -21.76
N ASN A 318 35.44 7.45 -22.12
CA ASN A 318 34.94 7.41 -23.49
C ASN A 318 34.08 8.63 -23.83
N VAL A 319 34.73 9.80 -23.89
CA VAL A 319 34.08 11.10 -24.09
C VAL A 319 33.23 11.16 -25.37
N THR A 320 33.61 10.42 -26.42
CA THR A 320 32.89 10.35 -27.70
C THR A 320 31.71 9.37 -27.71
N GLY A 321 31.49 8.64 -26.61
CA GLY A 321 30.43 7.65 -26.49
C GLY A 321 29.02 8.24 -26.56
N GLN A 322 28.04 7.43 -26.98
CA GLN A 322 26.63 7.82 -26.97
C GLN A 322 26.11 7.99 -25.54
N SER A 323 25.29 9.01 -25.29
CA SER A 323 24.61 9.22 -24.01
C SER A 323 23.69 8.05 -23.65
N PHE A 324 23.43 7.85 -22.36
CA PHE A 324 22.71 6.70 -21.84
C PHE A 324 21.34 6.48 -22.50
N LEU A 325 20.52 7.53 -22.62
CA LEU A 325 19.17 7.41 -23.20
C LEU A 325 19.16 6.99 -24.68
N TYR A 326 20.28 7.14 -25.38
CA TYR A 326 20.43 6.72 -26.78
C TYR A 326 20.92 5.28 -26.94
N ARG A 327 21.46 4.66 -25.87
CA ARG A 327 21.81 3.24 -25.83
C ARG A 327 20.62 2.31 -25.56
N ILE A 328 19.50 2.86 -25.09
CA ILE A 328 18.29 2.09 -24.80
C ILE A 328 17.65 1.58 -26.12
N PRO A 329 17.40 0.26 -26.25
CA PRO A 329 16.78 -0.31 -27.46
C PRO A 329 15.41 0.29 -27.78
N ALA A 330 15.07 0.34 -29.07
CA ALA A 330 13.75 0.83 -29.51
C ALA A 330 12.64 -0.21 -29.27
N GLN A 331 12.95 -1.51 -29.33
CA GLN A 331 11.96 -2.57 -29.17
C GLN A 331 11.67 -2.86 -27.70
N HIS A 332 10.39 -3.02 -27.37
CA HIS A 332 9.92 -3.14 -25.98
C HIS A 332 10.45 -4.39 -25.24
N ASN A 333 10.46 -5.54 -25.93
CA ASN A 333 11.03 -6.80 -25.42
C ASN A 333 12.54 -6.69 -25.13
N GLU A 334 13.28 -5.92 -25.93
CA GLU A 334 14.70 -5.68 -25.75
C GLU A 334 14.95 -4.68 -24.60
N GLN A 335 14.08 -3.70 -24.39
CA GLN A 335 14.16 -2.77 -23.27
C GLN A 335 14.09 -3.47 -21.92
N VAL A 336 13.18 -4.45 -21.77
CA VAL A 336 13.09 -5.23 -20.52
C VAL A 336 14.44 -5.90 -20.22
N ARG A 337 15.01 -6.60 -21.20
CA ARG A 337 16.32 -7.25 -21.03
C ARG A 337 17.43 -6.23 -20.75
N PHE A 338 17.42 -5.10 -21.46
CA PHE A 338 18.38 -4.02 -21.26
C PHE A 338 18.38 -3.52 -19.82
N PHE A 339 17.22 -3.16 -19.26
CA PHE A 339 17.14 -2.69 -17.87
C PHE A 339 17.50 -3.78 -16.88
N MET A 340 17.09 -5.02 -17.14
CA MET A 340 17.38 -6.16 -16.27
C MET A 340 18.85 -6.58 -16.25
N GLN A 341 19.65 -6.12 -17.23
CA GLN A 341 21.09 -6.31 -17.30
C GLN A 341 21.86 -5.06 -16.83
N ARG A 342 21.31 -3.86 -17.05
CA ARG A 342 22.00 -2.60 -16.75
C ARG A 342 21.75 -2.11 -15.32
N PHE A 343 20.56 -2.37 -14.75
CA PHE A 343 20.15 -1.91 -13.42
C PHE A 343 20.17 -3.08 -12.45
N ASN A 344 21.28 -3.22 -11.71
CA ASN A 344 21.49 -4.26 -10.71
C ASN A 344 20.53 -4.11 -9.53
N ALA A 345 20.12 -2.88 -9.20
CA ALA A 345 19.12 -2.62 -8.17
C ALA A 345 17.79 -3.38 -8.42
N LEU A 346 17.39 -3.57 -9.69
CA LEU A 346 16.19 -4.35 -10.06
C LEU A 346 16.29 -5.84 -9.75
N GLU A 347 17.48 -6.37 -9.48
CA GLU A 347 17.62 -7.76 -9.06
C GLU A 347 17.15 -7.98 -7.62
N SER A 348 17.18 -6.91 -6.81
CA SER A 348 16.89 -6.94 -5.39
C SER A 348 15.39 -6.78 -5.11
N ILE A 349 14.65 -6.09 -5.99
CA ILE A 349 13.22 -5.84 -5.79
C ILE A 349 12.37 -7.12 -5.89
N PRO A 350 11.22 -7.16 -5.20
CA PRO A 350 10.21 -8.20 -5.41
C PRO A 350 9.81 -8.35 -6.89
N ILE A 351 9.82 -9.58 -7.40
CA ILE A 351 9.25 -9.91 -8.71
C ILE A 351 7.73 -9.70 -8.62
N PRO A 352 7.08 -8.97 -9.55
CA PRO A 352 5.64 -8.81 -9.57
C PRO A 352 4.91 -10.16 -9.58
N TYR A 353 3.88 -10.30 -8.76
CA TYR A 353 3.03 -11.49 -8.74
C TYR A 353 2.48 -11.78 -10.12
N ASN A 354 2.35 -13.07 -10.45
CA ASN A 354 1.91 -13.58 -11.77
C ASN A 354 2.98 -13.50 -12.89
N SER A 355 4.22 -13.11 -12.58
CA SER A 355 5.33 -13.20 -13.55
C SER A 355 5.74 -14.65 -13.84
N ASN A 356 6.18 -14.92 -15.07
CA ASN A 356 6.70 -16.23 -15.45
C ASN A 356 8.14 -16.39 -14.97
N LEU A 357 8.34 -17.09 -13.85
CA LEU A 357 9.68 -17.27 -13.29
C LEU A 357 10.65 -17.99 -14.26
N LYS A 358 10.16 -18.83 -15.19
CA LYS A 358 11.03 -19.52 -16.15
C LYS A 358 11.71 -18.59 -17.15
N THR A 359 11.16 -17.40 -17.37
CA THR A 359 11.80 -16.39 -18.24
C THR A 359 12.77 -15.49 -17.48
N LEU A 360 12.74 -15.52 -16.15
CA LEU A 360 13.52 -14.64 -15.27
C LEU A 360 14.75 -15.33 -14.66
N PHE A 361 14.78 -16.66 -14.65
CA PHE A 361 15.89 -17.46 -14.12
C PHE A 361 16.45 -18.40 -15.18
N ALA A 362 17.78 -18.61 -15.13
CA ALA A 362 18.48 -19.58 -15.98
C ALA A 362 18.32 -21.05 -15.49
N PHE A 363 17.71 -21.24 -14.32
CA PHE A 363 17.49 -22.54 -13.69
C PHE A 363 15.99 -22.77 -13.41
N GLU A 364 15.59 -24.02 -13.17
CA GLU A 364 14.20 -24.34 -12.84
C GLU A 364 13.82 -23.78 -11.45
N PRO A 365 12.83 -22.86 -11.35
CA PRO A 365 12.48 -22.26 -10.07
C PRO A 365 11.96 -23.29 -9.06
N THR A 366 12.39 -23.14 -7.80
CA THR A 366 11.98 -24.04 -6.71
C THR A 366 10.48 -23.93 -6.42
N THR A 367 9.92 -24.92 -5.71
CA THR A 367 8.52 -24.88 -5.28
C THR A 367 8.23 -23.68 -4.38
N GLU A 368 9.18 -23.25 -3.56
CA GLU A 368 9.04 -22.10 -2.69
C GLU A 368 8.97 -20.79 -3.49
N MET A 369 9.88 -20.60 -4.46
CA MET A 369 9.85 -19.44 -5.37
C MET A 369 8.53 -19.36 -6.13
N LYS A 370 8.06 -20.49 -6.67
CA LYS A 370 6.77 -20.57 -7.38
C LYS A 370 5.59 -20.21 -6.49
N LYS A 371 5.61 -20.56 -5.21
CA LYS A 371 4.57 -20.16 -4.24
C LYS A 371 4.67 -18.67 -3.91
N ALA A 372 5.87 -18.14 -3.73
CA ALA A 372 6.11 -16.73 -3.43
C ALA A 372 5.73 -15.78 -4.57
N SER A 373 5.77 -16.23 -5.84
CA SER A 373 5.41 -15.40 -7.00
C SER A 373 3.93 -15.49 -7.42
N GLN A 374 3.13 -16.34 -6.76
CA GLN A 374 1.72 -16.52 -7.09
C GLN A 374 0.86 -15.37 -6.56
N LEU A 375 -0.25 -15.09 -7.27
CA LEU A 375 -1.27 -14.19 -6.75
C LEU A 375 -1.75 -14.67 -5.38
N LEU A 376 -1.82 -13.74 -4.43
CA LEU A 376 -2.21 -14.01 -3.06
C LEU A 376 -3.66 -14.53 -3.00
N PRO A 377 -3.89 -15.82 -2.70
CA PRO A 377 -5.22 -16.43 -2.81
C PRO A 377 -6.25 -15.78 -1.87
N TYR A 378 -5.81 -15.30 -0.70
CA TYR A 378 -6.69 -14.75 0.35
C TYR A 378 -6.82 -13.25 0.31
N ARG A 379 -6.14 -12.56 -0.62
CA ARG A 379 -6.12 -11.10 -0.65
C ARG A 379 -7.51 -10.49 -0.59
N ASN A 380 -8.45 -11.01 -1.38
CA ASN A 380 -9.80 -10.46 -1.43
C ASN A 380 -10.66 -10.86 -0.23
N PHE A 381 -10.37 -11.99 0.43
CA PHE A 381 -10.96 -12.30 1.73
C PHE A 381 -10.45 -11.35 2.80
N ILE A 382 -9.13 -11.13 2.90
CA ILE A 382 -8.52 -10.15 3.81
C ILE A 382 -9.12 -8.76 3.55
N LYS A 383 -9.21 -8.33 2.29
CA LYS A 383 -9.87 -7.07 1.88
C LYS A 383 -11.30 -6.97 2.45
N SER A 384 -12.08 -8.05 2.42
CA SER A 384 -13.45 -8.05 2.99
C SER A 384 -13.50 -7.90 4.52
N ARG A 385 -12.43 -8.26 5.23
CA ARG A 385 -12.32 -8.19 6.70
C ARG A 385 -11.90 -6.81 7.20
N ILE A 386 -10.97 -6.20 6.49
CA ILE A 386 -10.32 -4.94 6.90
C ILE A 386 -10.94 -3.73 6.21
N GLY A 387 -11.58 -3.94 5.06
CA GLY A 387 -12.25 -2.92 4.29
C GLY A 387 -13.66 -2.59 4.80
N ASN A 388 -14.08 -1.39 4.44
CA ASN A 388 -15.44 -0.90 4.51
C ASN A 388 -16.35 -1.66 3.53
N SER A 389 -17.58 -1.94 3.93
CA SER A 389 -18.54 -2.65 3.07
C SER A 389 -19.95 -2.12 3.25
N LEU A 390 -20.72 -2.07 2.18
CA LEU A 390 -22.17 -1.97 2.25
C LEU A 390 -22.75 -3.38 2.25
N VAL A 391 -23.68 -3.66 3.14
CA VAL A 391 -24.36 -4.95 3.26
C VAL A 391 -25.85 -4.71 3.12
N ILE A 392 -26.49 -5.50 2.25
CA ILE A 392 -27.94 -5.58 2.16
C ILE A 392 -28.35 -6.89 2.82
N SER A 393 -29.13 -6.82 3.89
CA SER A 393 -29.64 -8.01 4.56
C SER A 393 -31.12 -8.19 4.28
N LEU A 394 -31.51 -9.44 3.97
CA LEU A 394 -32.90 -9.86 3.89
C LEU A 394 -33.23 -10.63 5.16
N ASP A 395 -33.82 -9.95 6.14
CA ASP A 395 -34.19 -10.51 7.43
C ASP A 395 -35.58 -11.17 7.30
N GLN A 396 -35.69 -12.43 7.67
CA GLN A 396 -36.90 -13.24 7.62
C GLN A 396 -37.23 -13.83 8.98
N ARG A 397 -38.50 -14.21 9.15
CA ARG A 397 -38.96 -14.96 10.32
C ARG A 397 -38.16 -16.25 10.47
N THR A 398 -37.85 -16.59 11.72
CA THR A 398 -37.19 -17.85 12.07
C THR A 398 -38.09 -18.73 12.95
N PHE A 399 -37.54 -19.75 13.61
CA PHE A 399 -38.24 -20.81 14.34
C PHE A 399 -39.04 -20.38 15.60
N ASP A 400 -39.12 -19.09 15.92
CA ASP A 400 -39.82 -18.57 17.12
C ASP A 400 -41.18 -17.93 16.76
N GLN A 401 -42.09 -17.90 17.74
CA GLN A 401 -43.39 -17.24 17.62
C GLN A 401 -43.24 -15.72 17.48
N TYR A 402 -42.29 -15.10 18.18
CA TYR A 402 -42.03 -13.67 18.09
C TYR A 402 -40.95 -13.39 17.06
N TYR A 403 -41.29 -12.64 16.02
CA TYR A 403 -40.41 -12.47 14.87
C TYR A 403 -40.08 -11.02 14.56
N PHE A 404 -38.96 -10.88 13.85
CA PHE A 404 -38.57 -9.68 13.12
C PHE A 404 -38.29 -10.06 11.66
N GLN A 405 -38.74 -9.25 10.71
CA GLN A 405 -38.44 -9.42 9.29
C GLN A 405 -38.33 -8.06 8.60
N GLY A 406 -37.54 -7.95 7.54
CA GLY A 406 -37.37 -6.70 6.82
C GLY A 406 -36.13 -6.67 5.93
N ILE A 407 -35.80 -5.47 5.46
CA ILE A 407 -34.59 -5.22 4.67
C ILE A 407 -33.67 -4.31 5.47
N ALA A 408 -32.42 -4.71 5.62
CA ALA A 408 -31.36 -3.94 6.25
C ALA A 408 -30.41 -3.36 5.21
N PHE A 409 -30.00 -2.12 5.43
CA PHE A 409 -28.83 -1.51 4.80
C PHE A 409 -27.81 -1.25 5.90
N ARG A 410 -26.62 -1.83 5.78
CA ARG A 410 -25.57 -1.73 6.80
C ARG A 410 -24.27 -1.27 6.16
N VAL A 411 -23.65 -0.26 6.76
CA VAL A 411 -22.28 0.14 6.47
C VAL A 411 -21.39 -0.45 7.55
N ASN A 412 -20.39 -1.23 7.12
CA ASN A 412 -19.32 -1.67 7.99
C ASN A 412 -18.09 -0.83 7.73
N ALA A 413 -17.39 -0.45 8.79
CA ALA A 413 -16.09 0.18 8.75
C ALA A 413 -15.03 -0.72 9.40
N GLY A 414 -13.80 -0.68 8.88
CA GLY A 414 -12.66 -1.36 9.49
C GLY A 414 -12.31 -0.87 10.90
N ARG A 415 -11.36 -1.52 11.57
CA ARG A 415 -10.86 -1.07 12.88
C ARG A 415 -10.08 0.24 12.73
N ILE A 416 -10.44 1.23 13.53
CA ILE A 416 -9.64 2.45 13.70
C ILE A 416 -8.29 2.05 14.34
N GLY A 417 -7.19 2.36 13.66
CA GLY A 417 -5.82 2.05 14.11
C GLY A 417 -5.18 0.77 13.55
N GLY A 418 -5.84 0.06 12.61
CA GLY A 418 -5.18 -0.93 11.74
C GLY A 418 -4.57 -2.18 12.40
N SER A 419 -4.75 -2.39 13.71
CA SER A 419 -4.21 -3.56 14.40
C SER A 419 -5.13 -4.76 14.25
N TYR A 420 -4.66 -5.78 13.52
CA TYR A 420 -5.37 -7.04 13.34
C TYR A 420 -4.59 -8.18 13.98
N HIS A 421 -5.28 -9.10 14.63
CA HIS A 421 -4.66 -10.31 15.18
C HIS A 421 -4.75 -11.41 14.14
N VAL A 422 -3.68 -11.51 13.37
CA VAL A 422 -3.53 -12.51 12.32
C VAL A 422 -2.35 -13.40 12.68
N ASN A 423 -2.49 -14.71 12.48
CA ASN A 423 -1.38 -15.63 12.59
C ASN A 423 -0.29 -15.23 11.58
N ARG A 424 0.83 -14.74 12.11
CA ARG A 424 2.01 -14.30 11.36
C ARG A 424 3.01 -15.44 11.08
N ARG A 425 2.86 -16.60 11.72
CA ARG A 425 3.71 -17.78 11.53
C ARG A 425 3.21 -18.61 10.33
N GLY A 426 4.12 -19.35 9.68
CA GLY A 426 3.79 -20.15 8.50
C GLY A 426 2.71 -21.21 8.77
N GLY A 427 1.96 -21.56 7.72
CA GLY A 427 0.80 -22.46 7.81
C GLY A 427 -0.43 -21.79 8.42
N LYS A 428 -1.58 -21.86 7.74
CA LYS A 428 -2.86 -21.38 8.27
C LYS A 428 -3.70 -22.50 8.85
N ARG A 429 -3.52 -23.75 8.43
CA ARG A 429 -4.31 -24.87 8.93
C ARG A 429 -4.32 -24.96 10.47
N GLY A 430 -5.51 -25.05 11.05
CA GLY A 430 -5.70 -25.17 12.51
C GLY A 430 -5.55 -23.85 13.27
N THR A 431 -5.39 -22.73 12.55
CA THR A 431 -5.21 -21.41 13.17
C THR A 431 -6.49 -20.58 13.09
N MET A 432 -6.53 -19.49 13.83
CA MET A 432 -7.69 -18.63 13.97
C MET A 432 -7.27 -17.17 13.85
N ASP A 433 -7.89 -16.45 12.91
CA ASP A 433 -7.71 -15.02 12.75
C ASP A 433 -8.98 -14.29 13.22
N HIS A 434 -8.83 -13.16 13.91
CA HIS A 434 -9.97 -12.38 14.39
C HIS A 434 -9.89 -10.91 13.98
N TRP A 435 -11.06 -10.38 13.63
CA TRP A 435 -11.20 -9.08 12.99
C TRP A 435 -12.32 -8.30 13.65
N HIS A 436 -12.02 -7.09 14.09
CA HIS A 436 -13.02 -6.18 14.65
C HIS A 436 -13.22 -4.98 13.74
N GLY A 437 -14.41 -4.40 13.80
CA GLY A 437 -14.76 -3.20 13.09
C GLY A 437 -16.03 -2.60 13.66
N TYR A 438 -16.50 -1.55 13.00
CA TYR A 438 -17.70 -0.82 13.41
C TYR A 438 -18.81 -1.04 12.41
N THR A 439 -20.04 -0.86 12.86
CA THR A 439 -21.20 -0.98 12.00
C THR A 439 -22.22 0.11 12.29
N LEU A 440 -22.89 0.56 11.23
CA LEU A 440 -24.04 1.43 11.26
C LEU A 440 -25.09 0.82 10.34
N SER A 441 -26.28 0.53 10.86
CA SER A 441 -27.36 -0.11 10.11
C SER A 441 -28.67 0.66 10.20
N PHE A 442 -29.36 0.70 9.06
CA PHE A 442 -30.73 1.17 8.91
C PHE A 442 -31.59 0.00 8.44
N ILE A 443 -32.69 -0.27 9.11
CA ILE A 443 -33.57 -1.39 8.79
C ILE A 443 -35.00 -0.92 8.69
N HIS A 444 -35.72 -1.37 7.68
CA HIS A 444 -37.16 -1.17 7.55
C HIS A 444 -37.84 -2.53 7.46
N GLY A 445 -38.83 -2.76 8.32
CA GLY A 445 -39.42 -4.09 8.45
C GLY A 445 -40.70 -4.12 9.29
N SER A 446 -41.03 -5.32 9.77
CA SER A 446 -42.14 -5.54 10.67
C SER A 446 -41.77 -6.53 11.77
N SER A 447 -42.38 -6.33 12.94
CA SER A 447 -42.32 -7.27 14.05
C SER A 447 -43.72 -7.78 14.35
N GLY A 448 -43.82 -9.01 14.84
CA GLY A 448 -45.12 -9.63 15.03
C GLY A 448 -45.07 -10.95 15.78
N VAL A 449 -46.26 -11.56 15.89
CA VAL A 449 -46.46 -12.88 16.49
C VAL A 449 -47.00 -13.83 15.43
N TYR A 450 -46.38 -15.00 15.33
CA TYR A 450 -46.73 -16.06 14.39
C TYR A 450 -46.99 -17.36 15.16
N ILE A 451 -48.21 -17.88 15.06
CA ILE A 451 -48.64 -19.13 15.72
C ILE A 451 -49.49 -19.91 14.70
N ASP A 452 -49.38 -21.24 14.70
CA ASP A 452 -50.19 -22.15 13.86
C ASP A 452 -50.26 -21.76 12.38
N ASN A 453 -49.09 -21.47 11.81
CA ASN A 453 -48.92 -21.02 10.43
C ASN A 453 -49.63 -19.71 10.05
N LYS A 454 -50.08 -18.90 11.02
CA LYS A 454 -50.75 -17.62 10.79
C LYS A 454 -50.09 -16.47 11.56
N THR A 455 -49.98 -15.33 10.90
CA THR A 455 -49.56 -14.08 11.55
C THR A 455 -50.75 -13.52 12.32
N ILE A 456 -50.64 -13.50 13.64
CA ILE A 456 -51.71 -13.01 14.54
C ILE A 456 -51.64 -11.50 14.69
N SER A 457 -50.42 -10.95 14.74
CA SER A 457 -50.21 -9.50 14.79
C SER A 457 -48.91 -9.14 14.08
N SER A 458 -48.89 -8.00 13.41
CA SER A 458 -47.72 -7.44 12.76
C SER A 458 -47.79 -5.92 12.79
N PHE A 459 -46.68 -5.26 13.10
CA PHE A 459 -46.57 -3.82 13.00
C PHE A 459 -45.27 -3.44 12.31
N ARG A 460 -45.34 -2.40 11.46
CA ARG A 460 -44.16 -1.87 10.78
C ARG A 460 -43.30 -1.12 11.77
N ASN A 461 -41.99 -1.26 11.60
CA ASN A 461 -41.03 -0.50 12.35
C ASN A 461 -39.74 -0.28 11.53
N THR A 462 -39.04 0.79 11.89
CA THR A 462 -37.76 1.18 11.32
C THR A 462 -36.75 1.23 12.45
N GLN A 463 -35.53 0.79 12.21
CA GLN A 463 -34.46 0.81 13.20
C GLN A 463 -33.22 1.50 12.67
N VAL A 464 -32.57 2.28 13.54
CA VAL A 464 -31.23 2.82 13.31
C VAL A 464 -30.35 2.29 14.44
N ARG A 465 -29.27 1.59 14.08
CA ARG A 465 -28.41 0.91 15.04
C ARG A 465 -26.95 1.16 14.71
N ALA A 466 -26.12 1.18 15.73
CA ALA A 466 -24.67 1.20 15.58
C ALA A 466 -24.05 0.20 16.56
N GLY A 467 -22.83 -0.25 16.27
CA GLY A 467 -22.15 -1.16 17.17
C GLY A 467 -20.87 -1.75 16.61
N ILE A 468 -20.55 -2.94 17.11
CA ILE A 468 -19.31 -3.65 16.80
C ILE A 468 -19.61 -4.81 15.86
N ARG A 469 -18.77 -4.92 14.82
CA ARG A 469 -18.67 -6.10 13.96
C ARG A 469 -17.48 -6.93 14.40
N SER A 470 -17.66 -8.23 14.56
CA SER A 470 -16.55 -9.17 14.78
C SER A 470 -16.58 -10.28 13.74
N ASN A 471 -15.42 -10.70 13.25
CA ASN A 471 -15.27 -11.86 12.38
C ASN A 471 -14.19 -12.76 12.96
N LEU A 472 -14.38 -14.07 12.82
CA LEU A 472 -13.48 -15.12 13.24
C LEU A 472 -13.30 -16.08 12.06
N ASP A 473 -12.08 -16.21 11.57
CA ASP A 473 -11.78 -17.10 10.45
C ASP A 473 -11.04 -18.34 10.99
N LEU A 474 -11.75 -19.47 11.01
CA LEU A 474 -11.24 -20.77 11.45
C LEU A 474 -10.67 -21.53 10.26
N TRP A 475 -9.35 -21.60 10.16
CA TRP A 475 -8.67 -22.14 8.99
C TRP A 475 -8.63 -23.68 9.02
N VAL A 476 -9.31 -24.31 8.06
CA VAL A 476 -9.36 -25.78 7.92
C VAL A 476 -8.23 -26.31 7.04
N SER A 477 -7.63 -25.45 6.22
CA SER A 477 -6.43 -25.72 5.42
C SER A 477 -5.65 -24.43 5.24
N ASP A 478 -4.53 -24.48 4.51
CA ASP A 478 -3.81 -23.25 4.19
C ASP A 478 -4.60 -22.30 3.30
N SER A 479 -5.63 -22.82 2.61
CA SER A 479 -6.41 -22.07 1.62
C SER A 479 -7.90 -21.91 1.84
N ARG A 480 -8.42 -22.50 2.93
CA ARG A 480 -9.86 -22.52 3.21
C ARG A 480 -10.10 -22.31 4.69
N PHE A 481 -11.12 -21.53 5.00
CA PHE A 481 -11.54 -21.26 6.37
C PHE A 481 -13.06 -21.17 6.49
N LEU A 482 -13.58 -21.55 7.65
CA LEU A 482 -14.96 -21.27 8.04
C LEU A 482 -14.99 -19.89 8.69
N GLY A 483 -15.74 -18.95 8.11
CA GLY A 483 -15.94 -17.63 8.70
C GLY A 483 -17.12 -17.66 9.67
N LEU A 484 -16.90 -17.28 10.93
CA LEU A 484 -17.96 -16.90 11.86
C LEU A 484 -17.96 -15.38 11.95
N TYR A 485 -19.12 -14.75 12.00
CA TYR A 485 -19.20 -13.31 12.19
C TYR A 485 -20.34 -12.93 13.11
N SER A 486 -20.23 -11.79 13.78
CA SER A 486 -21.26 -11.29 14.67
C SER A 486 -21.41 -9.78 14.54
N TYR A 487 -22.64 -9.32 14.81
CA TYR A 487 -22.92 -7.91 15.05
C TYR A 487 -23.49 -7.78 16.46
N SER A 488 -22.86 -6.92 17.26
CA SER A 488 -23.38 -6.48 18.55
C SER A 488 -23.81 -5.04 18.39
N GLU A 489 -25.08 -4.85 18.02
CA GLU A 489 -25.66 -3.55 17.69
C GLU A 489 -26.62 -3.08 18.78
N ALA A 490 -26.68 -1.77 18.98
CA ALA A 490 -27.71 -1.13 19.79
C ALA A 490 -28.21 0.15 19.10
N GLY A 491 -29.42 0.57 19.42
CA GLY A 491 -29.98 1.78 18.84
C GLY A 491 -31.45 1.97 19.14
N PHE A 492 -32.16 2.60 18.20
CA PHE A 492 -33.55 2.98 18.38
C PHE A 492 -34.44 2.36 17.32
N GLN A 493 -35.59 1.85 17.76
CA GLN A 493 -36.70 1.47 16.90
C GLN A 493 -37.76 2.56 16.92
N PHE A 494 -38.32 2.84 15.75
CA PHE A 494 -39.42 3.75 15.46
C PHE A 494 -40.57 2.98 14.81
N GLY A 495 -41.82 3.37 15.08
CA GLY A 495 -43.00 2.67 14.56
C GLY A 495 -44.17 2.89 15.50
N ARG A 496 -44.74 1.79 16.02
CA ARG A 496 -45.77 1.85 17.07
C ARG A 496 -45.30 2.63 18.30
N ASP A 497 -44.10 2.31 18.79
CA ASP A 497 -43.46 2.95 19.94
C ASP A 497 -42.01 3.31 19.60
N LYS A 498 -41.50 4.40 20.18
CA LYS A 498 -40.06 4.72 20.16
C LYS A 498 -39.39 4.00 21.31
N ARG A 499 -38.44 3.11 21.02
CA ARG A 499 -37.78 2.31 22.07
C ARG A 499 -36.33 2.02 21.74
N PHE A 500 -35.55 1.87 22.80
CA PHE A 500 -34.19 1.37 22.70
C PHE A 500 -34.19 -0.12 22.42
N VAL A 501 -33.30 -0.56 21.53
CA VAL A 501 -33.15 -1.97 21.15
C VAL A 501 -31.69 -2.39 21.19
N VAL A 502 -31.46 -3.63 21.59
CA VAL A 502 -30.16 -4.32 21.50
C VAL A 502 -30.35 -5.52 20.59
N VAL A 503 -29.47 -5.67 19.61
CA VAL A 503 -29.61 -6.68 18.56
C VAL A 503 -28.31 -7.47 18.39
N PRO A 504 -28.06 -8.46 19.27
CA PRO A 504 -26.98 -9.40 19.05
C PRO A 504 -27.34 -10.33 17.89
N SER A 505 -26.36 -10.64 17.05
CA SER A 505 -26.52 -11.60 15.96
C SER A 505 -25.21 -12.34 15.65
N LEU A 506 -25.33 -13.58 15.20
CA LEU A 506 -24.25 -14.48 14.84
C LEU A 506 -24.52 -15.06 13.45
N GLY A 507 -23.49 -15.19 12.63
CA GLY A 507 -23.60 -15.71 11.29
C GLY A 507 -22.39 -16.53 10.84
N LEU A 508 -22.60 -17.23 9.73
CA LEU A 508 -21.64 -18.09 9.05
C LEU A 508 -21.35 -17.53 7.66
N GLN A 509 -20.08 -17.50 7.28
CA GLN A 509 -19.60 -17.23 5.93
C GLN A 509 -18.91 -18.47 5.37
N LEU A 510 -19.51 -19.07 4.35
CA LEU A 510 -19.11 -20.35 3.77
C LEU A 510 -18.32 -20.21 2.46
N GLY A 511 -18.27 -19.02 1.85
CA GLY A 511 -17.59 -18.79 0.58
C GLY A 511 -16.10 -19.19 0.62
N SER A 512 -15.40 -18.82 1.69
CA SER A 512 -14.00 -19.20 1.93
C SER A 512 -13.78 -20.70 2.14
N LEU A 513 -14.77 -21.40 2.68
CA LEU A 513 -14.70 -22.84 2.89
C LEU A 513 -14.82 -23.61 1.57
N PHE A 514 -15.70 -23.14 0.68
CA PHE A 514 -15.93 -23.74 -0.64
C PHE A 514 -15.05 -23.14 -1.74
N ASN A 515 -14.13 -22.25 -1.40
CA ASN A 515 -13.29 -21.51 -2.35
C ASN A 515 -14.09 -20.71 -3.40
N ILE A 516 -15.28 -20.24 -3.01
CA ILE A 516 -16.14 -19.37 -3.80
C ILE A 516 -15.93 -17.93 -3.32
N ASN A 517 -15.28 -17.12 -4.15
CA ASN A 517 -14.96 -15.74 -3.82
C ASN A 517 -15.73 -14.75 -4.71
N TYR A 518 -16.90 -14.31 -4.24
CA TYR A 518 -17.72 -13.29 -4.92
C TYR A 518 -16.97 -11.96 -5.11
N TYR A 519 -15.95 -11.67 -4.31
CA TYR A 519 -15.18 -10.44 -4.42
C TYR A 519 -14.23 -10.43 -5.64
N ASN A 520 -13.95 -11.60 -6.23
CA ASN A 520 -13.22 -11.72 -7.49
C ASN A 520 -14.11 -11.45 -8.72
N MET A 521 -15.44 -11.48 -8.55
CA MET A 521 -16.38 -11.28 -9.65
C MET A 521 -16.53 -9.80 -10.00
N PRO A 522 -16.85 -9.46 -11.27
CA PRO A 522 -17.29 -8.13 -11.65
C PRO A 522 -18.44 -7.65 -10.77
N VAL A 523 -18.44 -6.36 -10.45
CA VAL A 523 -19.38 -5.74 -9.51
C VAL A 523 -20.84 -6.02 -9.88
N TRP A 524 -21.19 -5.98 -11.17
CA TRP A 524 -22.54 -6.20 -11.66
C TRP A 524 -23.04 -7.65 -11.47
N LEU A 525 -22.14 -8.64 -11.43
CA LEU A 525 -22.49 -10.05 -11.25
C LEU A 525 -22.52 -10.45 -9.77
N ARG A 526 -21.85 -9.68 -8.91
CA ARG A 526 -21.61 -10.03 -7.50
C ARG A 526 -22.90 -10.18 -6.69
N LEU A 527 -23.84 -9.23 -6.80
CA LEU A 527 -25.10 -9.30 -6.04
C LEU A 527 -26.03 -10.41 -6.56
N PRO A 528 -26.27 -10.57 -7.88
CA PRO A 528 -27.00 -11.72 -8.39
C PRO A 528 -26.42 -13.06 -7.93
N ALA A 529 -25.09 -13.23 -8.01
CA ALA A 529 -24.45 -14.48 -7.62
C ALA A 529 -24.60 -14.80 -6.12
N GLN A 530 -24.51 -13.80 -5.24
CA GLN A 530 -24.75 -13.97 -3.81
C GLN A 530 -26.23 -14.24 -3.49
N PHE A 531 -27.16 -13.68 -4.28
CA PHE A 531 -28.58 -13.92 -4.09
C PHE A 531 -28.97 -15.35 -4.47
N PHE A 532 -28.47 -15.87 -5.59
CA PHE A 532 -28.75 -17.25 -6.03
C PHE A 532 -28.05 -18.31 -5.18
N LEU A 533 -26.85 -18.01 -4.68
CA LEU A 533 -26.11 -18.89 -3.79
C LEU A 533 -25.70 -18.13 -2.52
N PRO A 534 -26.60 -18.01 -1.53
CA PRO A 534 -26.33 -17.26 -0.31
C PRO A 534 -25.37 -18.04 0.59
N LEU A 535 -24.10 -17.64 0.59
CA LEU A 535 -23.05 -18.24 1.43
C LEU A 535 -22.78 -17.46 2.72
N LYS A 536 -23.61 -16.48 3.05
CA LYS A 536 -23.49 -15.66 4.24
C LYS A 536 -24.85 -15.55 4.94
N LEU A 537 -24.98 -16.30 6.03
CA LEU A 537 -26.23 -16.52 6.75
C LEU A 537 -26.09 -16.05 8.18
N ARG A 538 -27.14 -15.46 8.76
CA ARG A 538 -27.12 -14.90 10.11
C ARG A 538 -28.41 -15.22 10.85
N VAL A 539 -28.30 -15.41 12.16
CA VAL A 539 -29.43 -15.45 13.08
C VAL A 539 -29.23 -14.39 14.16
N GLY A 540 -30.31 -13.83 14.65
CA GLY A 540 -30.23 -12.82 15.71
C GLY A 540 -31.57 -12.58 16.34
N THR A 541 -31.56 -11.68 17.32
CA THR A 541 -32.76 -11.34 18.08
C THR A 541 -32.80 -9.86 18.40
N VAL A 542 -33.98 -9.26 18.30
CA VAL A 542 -34.23 -7.87 18.69
C VAL A 542 -34.75 -7.87 20.12
N ILE A 543 -33.95 -7.35 21.04
CA ILE A 543 -34.25 -7.27 22.47
C ILE A 543 -34.64 -5.84 22.81
N SER A 544 -35.75 -5.65 23.53
CA SER A 544 -36.19 -4.36 24.03
C SER A 544 -36.90 -4.55 25.37
N ASN A 545 -36.81 -3.55 26.25
CA ASN A 545 -37.44 -3.63 27.56
C ASN A 545 -38.97 -3.72 27.43
N GLY A 546 -39.59 -4.68 28.13
CA GLY A 546 -41.05 -4.87 28.13
C GLY A 546 -41.63 -5.58 26.90
N TYR A 547 -40.80 -6.16 26.03
CA TYR A 547 -41.27 -6.94 24.86
C TYR A 547 -40.55 -8.27 24.76
N ALA A 548 -41.25 -9.29 24.25
CA ALA A 548 -40.64 -10.56 23.90
C ALA A 548 -39.56 -10.36 22.80
N PRO A 549 -38.43 -11.11 22.86
CA PRO A 549 -37.38 -11.01 21.86
C PRO A 549 -37.87 -11.39 20.45
N GLY A 550 -37.66 -10.50 19.48
CA GLY A 550 -38.05 -10.74 18.09
C GLY A 550 -36.93 -11.44 17.33
N TRP A 551 -37.07 -12.73 17.07
CA TRP A 551 -36.04 -13.51 16.38
C TRP A 551 -36.10 -13.36 14.86
N PHE A 552 -34.94 -13.46 14.22
CA PHE A 552 -34.83 -13.43 12.77
C PHE A 552 -33.68 -14.31 12.26
N SER A 553 -33.81 -14.76 11.02
CA SER A 553 -32.74 -15.30 10.19
C SER A 553 -32.53 -14.40 8.99
N ALA A 554 -31.30 -14.22 8.54
CA ALA A 554 -30.96 -13.27 7.48
C ALA A 554 -29.97 -13.85 6.48
N ILE A 555 -30.13 -13.42 5.23
CA ILE A 555 -29.11 -13.55 4.19
C ILE A 555 -28.44 -12.19 4.05
N ASP A 556 -27.12 -12.14 4.17
CA ASP A 556 -26.34 -10.90 4.04
C ASP A 556 -25.63 -10.88 2.66
N LEU A 557 -25.93 -9.88 1.84
CA LEU A 557 -25.31 -9.65 0.54
C LEU A 557 -24.28 -8.51 0.66
N ASP A 558 -23.00 -8.82 0.47
CA ASP A 558 -21.92 -7.86 0.69
C ASP A 558 -21.49 -7.17 -0.60
N PHE A 559 -21.29 -5.85 -0.47
CA PHE A 559 -20.62 -4.99 -1.43
C PHE A 559 -19.36 -4.42 -0.78
N VAL A 560 -18.23 -5.08 -1.03
CA VAL A 560 -16.91 -4.57 -0.62
C VAL A 560 -16.45 -3.58 -1.68
N PHE A 561 -16.24 -2.33 -1.24
CA PHE A 561 -15.76 -1.22 -2.06
C PHE A 561 -14.28 -1.36 -2.44
#